data_AF-W2H3Z8-F1
#
_entry.id   AF-W2H3Z8-F1
#
_cell.length_a   1.000
_cell.length_b   1.000
_cell.length_c   1.000
_cell.angle_alpha   90.00
_cell.angle_beta   90.00
_cell.angle_gamma   90.00
#
_symmetry.space_group_name_H-M   'P 1'
#
loop_
_entity.id
_entity.type
_entity.pdbx_description
1 polymer ?
#
loop_
_entity_poly.entity_id
_entity_poly.type
_entity_poly.pdbx_seq_one_letter_code
_entity_poly.pdbx_strand_id
1 'polypeptide(L)'
;MSIQQAIKHENWLALTKFQRMKSEKTKAFAIFGTGYETKAKTEEELLKWVMRGYSPKDIASTLGLLCLNRRKIVRHQNYEAFRTFLKYRQQWIEMTGN
;
A
#
# COMPACT_ATOMS: atom_id res chain seq x y z
N MET A 1 -37.16 -5.84 -16.85
CA MET A 1 -35.76 -6.32 -16.69
C MET A 1 -35.73 -7.29 -15.52
N SER A 2 -35.25 -8.52 -15.72
CA SER A 2 -35.10 -9.47 -14.61
C SER A 2 -33.81 -9.20 -13.83
N ILE A 3 -33.78 -9.55 -12.53
CA ILE A 3 -32.58 -9.38 -11.67
C ILE A 3 -31.35 -10.06 -12.29
N GLN A 4 -31.53 -11.20 -12.97
CA GLN A 4 -30.45 -11.92 -13.63
C GLN A 4 -29.88 -11.17 -14.85
N GLN A 5 -30.69 -10.38 -15.56
CA GLN A 5 -30.22 -9.52 -16.65
C GLN A 5 -29.45 -8.30 -16.10
N ALA A 6 -29.89 -7.74 -14.97
CA ALA A 6 -29.20 -6.62 -14.32
C ALA A 6 -27.80 -6.98 -13.80
N ILE A 7 -27.62 -8.19 -13.24
CA ILE A 7 -26.31 -8.66 -12.73
C ILE A 7 -25.28 -8.85 -13.85
N LYS A 8 -25.72 -9.22 -15.07
CA LYS A 8 -24.84 -9.42 -16.23
C LYS A 8 -24.57 -8.14 -17.03
N HIS A 9 -25.23 -7.04 -16.68
CA HIS A 9 -25.11 -5.78 -17.40
C HIS A 9 -23.77 -5.10 -17.08
N GLU A 10 -23.05 -4.61 -18.09
CA GLU A 10 -21.71 -4.01 -17.94
C GLU A 10 -21.68 -2.87 -16.92
N ASN A 11 -22.72 -2.04 -16.90
CA ASN A 11 -22.89 -0.97 -15.90
C ASN A 11 -22.94 -1.48 -14.44
N TRP A 12 -23.49 -2.67 -14.18
CA TRP A 12 -23.53 -3.26 -12.85
C TRP A 12 -22.16 -3.79 -12.42
N LEU A 13 -21.41 -4.40 -13.34
CA LEU A 13 -20.01 -4.79 -13.11
C LEU A 13 -19.13 -3.56 -12.87
N ALA A 14 -19.35 -2.47 -13.60
CA ALA A 14 -18.65 -1.21 -13.39
C ALA A 14 -18.97 -0.60 -12.01
N LEU A 15 -20.23 -0.59 -11.60
CA LEU A 15 -20.66 -0.08 -10.30
C LEU A 15 -20.09 -0.90 -9.14
N THR A 16 -20.16 -2.23 -9.21
CA THR A 16 -19.60 -3.12 -8.18
C THR A 16 -18.07 -3.00 -8.10
N LYS A 17 -17.38 -2.88 -9.24
CA LYS A 17 -15.94 -2.59 -9.29
C LYS A 17 -15.61 -1.24 -8.68
N PHE A 18 -16.39 -0.20 -8.98
CA PHE A 18 -16.22 1.14 -8.41
C PHE A 18 -16.44 1.15 -6.89
N GLN A 19 -17.49 0.49 -6.41
CA GLN A 19 -17.77 0.33 -4.97
C GLN A 19 -16.63 -0.43 -4.27
N ARG A 20 -16.12 -1.50 -4.88
CA ARG A 20 -14.96 -2.24 -4.38
C ARG A 20 -13.71 -1.36 -4.31
N MET A 21 -13.39 -0.63 -5.38
CA MET A 21 -12.25 0.31 -5.39
C MET A 21 -12.41 1.41 -4.32
N LYS A 22 -13.62 1.93 -4.11
CA LYS A 22 -13.92 2.90 -3.06
C LYS A 22 -13.76 2.32 -1.65
N SER A 23 -14.18 1.06 -1.44
CA SER A 23 -13.96 0.35 -0.17
C SER A 23 -12.48 0.02 0.08
N GLU A 24 -11.73 -0.34 -0.96
CA GLU A 24 -10.29 -0.62 -0.86
C GLU A 24 -9.50 0.66 -0.59
N LYS A 25 -9.94 1.80 -1.13
CA LYS A 25 -9.39 3.13 -0.83
C LYS A 25 -9.63 3.60 0.60
N THR A 26 -10.63 3.06 1.30
CA THR A 26 -10.97 3.46 2.69
C THR A 26 -10.49 2.46 3.73
N LYS A 27 -9.99 1.29 3.30
CA LYS A 27 -9.43 0.28 4.20
C LYS A 27 -8.06 0.74 4.71
N ALA A 28 -7.89 0.69 6.04
CA ALA A 28 -6.62 0.90 6.69
C ALA A 28 -5.58 -0.12 6.16
N PHE A 29 -4.41 0.39 5.76
CA PHE A 29 -3.34 -0.40 5.15
C PHE A 29 -2.05 -0.36 5.97
N ALA A 30 -1.71 0.80 6.54
CA ALA A 30 -0.54 0.95 7.41
C ALA A 30 -0.83 1.97 8.52
N ILE A 31 -0.03 1.96 9.58
CA ILE A 31 -0.03 2.96 10.66
C ILE A 31 1.32 3.67 10.68
N PHE A 32 1.32 4.97 10.48
CA PHE A 32 2.49 5.83 10.67
C PHE A 32 2.04 7.29 10.83
N GLY A 33 2.91 8.16 11.33
CA GLY A 33 2.56 9.56 11.59
C GLY A 33 1.45 9.67 12.64
N THR A 34 0.29 10.22 12.26
CA THR A 34 -0.83 10.50 13.17
C THR A 34 -1.87 9.37 13.25
N GLY A 35 -1.77 8.30 12.46
CA GLY A 35 -2.74 7.21 12.56
C GLY A 35 -2.74 6.21 11.40
N TYR A 36 -3.93 5.65 11.15
CA TYR A 36 -4.18 4.70 10.07
C TYR A 36 -4.22 5.42 8.72
N GLU A 37 -3.42 4.92 7.80
CA GLU A 37 -3.35 5.40 6.42
C GLU A 37 -3.96 4.38 5.47
N THR A 38 -4.57 4.90 4.41
CA THR A 38 -5.12 4.08 3.34
C THR A 38 -4.01 3.56 2.43
N LYS A 39 -4.31 2.54 1.63
CA LYS A 39 -3.32 1.98 0.69
C LYS A 39 -2.78 3.04 -0.27
N ALA A 40 -3.66 3.86 -0.85
CA ALA A 40 -3.28 4.90 -1.81
C ALA A 40 -2.33 5.95 -1.19
N LYS A 41 -2.67 6.46 0.01
CA LYS A 41 -1.82 7.41 0.72
C LYS A 41 -0.49 6.79 1.12
N THR A 42 -0.52 5.53 1.57
CA THR A 42 0.70 4.80 1.92
C THR A 42 1.62 4.70 0.71
N GLU A 43 1.13 4.18 -0.43
CA GLU A 43 1.92 4.03 -1.65
C GLU A 43 2.51 5.36 -2.15
N GLU A 44 1.72 6.45 -2.11
CA GLU A 44 2.20 7.79 -2.46
C GLU A 44 3.37 8.24 -1.56
N GLU A 45 3.24 8.04 -0.25
CA GLU A 45 4.27 8.46 0.70
C GLU A 45 5.53 7.59 0.60
N LEU A 46 5.39 6.29 0.38
CA LEU A 46 6.51 5.39 0.12
C LEU A 46 7.30 5.82 -1.13
N LEU A 47 6.62 6.22 -2.21
CA LEU A 47 7.27 6.75 -3.41
C LEU A 47 8.04 8.04 -3.12
N LYS A 48 7.46 8.98 -2.36
CA LYS A 48 8.15 10.20 -1.94
C LYS A 48 9.41 9.88 -1.13
N TRP A 49 9.36 8.90 -0.23
CA TRP A 49 10.52 8.48 0.56
C TRP A 49 11.63 7.89 -0.32
N VAL A 50 11.26 7.10 -1.33
CA VAL A 50 12.22 6.58 -2.32
C VAL A 50 12.90 7.71 -3.09
N MET A 51 12.13 8.66 -3.62
CA MET A 51 12.67 9.82 -4.35
C MET A 51 13.56 10.71 -3.50
N ARG A 52 13.27 10.80 -2.19
CA ARG A 52 14.09 11.54 -1.21
C ARG A 52 15.33 10.78 -0.73
N GLY A 53 15.54 9.54 -1.18
CA GLY A 53 16.72 8.76 -0.83
C GLY A 53 16.71 8.17 0.58
N TYR A 54 15.52 7.98 1.19
CA TYR A 54 15.44 7.38 2.53
C TYR A 54 16.03 5.96 2.54
N SER A 55 16.70 5.59 3.64
CA SER A 55 17.26 4.26 3.77
C SER A 55 16.20 3.25 4.24
N PRO A 56 16.37 1.94 3.93
CA PRO A 56 15.53 0.89 4.50
C PRO A 56 15.47 0.91 6.03
N LYS A 57 16.56 1.34 6.69
CA LYS A 57 16.62 1.45 8.15
C LYS A 57 15.70 2.56 8.68
N ASP A 58 15.71 3.72 8.02
CA ASP A 58 14.87 4.85 8.42
C ASP A 58 13.39 4.51 8.27
N ILE A 59 13.02 3.87 7.15
CA ILE A 59 11.63 3.47 6.91
C ILE A 59 11.19 2.35 7.86
N ALA A 60 12.07 1.39 8.15
CA ALA A 60 11.78 0.38 9.17
C ALA A 60 11.55 1.01 10.55
N SER A 61 12.29 2.08 10.90
CA SER A 61 12.07 2.86 12.11
C SER A 61 10.71 3.56 12.10
N THR A 62 10.40 4.32 11.05
CA THR A 62 9.13 5.04 10.87
C THR A 62 7.92 4.12 10.94
N LEU A 63 8.03 2.91 10.39
CA LEU A 63 6.97 1.90 10.39
C LEU A 63 6.92 1.05 11.67
N GLY A 64 7.75 1.34 12.68
CA GLY A 64 7.77 0.61 13.94
C GLY A 64 8.28 -0.84 13.83
N LEU A 65 9.03 -1.16 12.77
CA LEU A 65 9.60 -2.48 12.52
C LEU A 65 11.00 -2.65 13.11
N LEU A 66 11.65 -1.54 13.46
CA LEU A 66 12.99 -1.55 14.05
C LEU A 66 12.97 -2.32 15.39
N CYS A 67 14.03 -3.08 15.66
CA CYS A 67 14.19 -3.93 16.85
C CYS A 67 13.20 -5.10 16.99
N LEU A 68 12.28 -5.30 16.05
CA LEU A 68 11.45 -6.51 16.02
C LEU A 68 12.25 -7.70 15.48
N ASN A 69 12.03 -8.88 16.06
CA ASN A 69 12.56 -10.10 15.48
C ASN A 69 11.83 -10.46 14.18
N ARG A 70 12.45 -11.30 13.33
CA ARG A 70 11.92 -11.66 12.00
C ARG A 70 10.48 -12.17 12.03
N ARG A 71 10.09 -12.99 13.03
CA ARG A 71 8.72 -13.52 13.15
C ARG A 71 7.71 -12.41 13.49
N LYS A 72 8.09 -11.46 14.35
CA LYS A 72 7.26 -10.30 14.69
C LYS A 72 7.11 -9.34 13.52
N ILE A 73 8.18 -9.14 12.73
CA ILE A 73 8.16 -8.30 11.53
C ILE A 73 7.12 -8.81 10.53
N VAL A 74 7.16 -10.10 10.16
CA VAL A 74 6.25 -10.67 9.14
C VAL A 74 4.78 -10.59 9.55
N ARG A 75 4.49 -10.55 10.85
CA ARG A 75 3.12 -10.43 11.39
C ARG A 75 2.71 -8.99 11.69
N HIS A 76 3.61 -8.03 11.53
CA HIS A 76 3.34 -6.64 11.86
C HIS A 76 2.43 -6.01 10.80
N GLN A 77 1.49 -5.16 11.24
CA GLN A 77 0.53 -4.50 10.34
C GLN A 77 1.20 -3.68 9.21
N ASN A 78 2.38 -3.12 9.47
CA ASN A 78 3.14 -2.33 8.50
C ASN A 78 4.10 -3.15 7.62
N TYR A 79 4.12 -4.47 7.75
CA TYR A 79 5.05 -5.32 7.01
C TYR A 79 4.89 -5.18 5.50
N GLU A 80 3.64 -5.18 5.02
CA GLU A 80 3.36 -5.04 3.58
C GLU A 80 3.75 -3.65 3.06
N ALA A 81 3.57 -2.58 3.85
CA ALA A 81 4.06 -1.25 3.49
C ALA A 81 5.60 -1.24 3.35
N PHE A 82 6.31 -1.88 4.28
CA PHE A 82 7.77 -1.96 4.20
C PHE A 82 8.27 -2.77 2.99
N ARG A 83 7.59 -3.88 2.66
CA ARG A 83 7.90 -4.65 1.44
C ARG A 83 7.68 -3.83 0.18
N THR A 84 6.59 -3.06 0.12
CA THR A 84 6.30 -2.16 -1.00
C THR A 84 7.39 -1.10 -1.14
N PHE A 85 7.87 -0.52 -0.05
CA PHE A 85 8.99 0.42 -0.06
C PHE A 85 10.26 -0.20 -0.67
N LEU A 86 10.63 -1.40 -0.23
CA LEU A 86 11.82 -2.10 -0.76
C LEU A 86 11.70 -2.35 -2.27
N LYS A 87 10.51 -2.73 -2.74
CA LYS A 87 10.24 -2.91 -4.17
C LYS A 87 10.40 -1.59 -4.95
N TYR A 88 9.78 -0.51 -4.49
CA TYR A 88 9.90 0.79 -5.15
C TYR A 88 11.33 1.31 -5.17
N ARG A 89 12.07 1.14 -4.08
CA ARG A 89 13.48 1.53 -4.01
C ARG A 89 14.33 0.76 -5.04
N GLN A 90 14.11 -0.54 -5.19
CA GLN A 90 14.80 -1.34 -6.19
C GLN A 90 14.50 -0.85 -7.62
N GLN A 91 13.22 -0.62 -7.93
CA GLN A 91 12.79 -0.10 -9.23
C GLN A 91 13.37 1.28 -9.52
N TRP A 92 13.45 2.16 -8.52
CA TRP A 92 14.05 3.48 -8.65
C TRP A 92 15.54 3.40 -8.96
N ILE A 93 16.30 2.55 -8.26
CA ILE A 93 17.72 2.32 -8.52
C ILE A 93 17.94 1.81 -9.96
N GLU A 94 17.10 0.89 -10.44
CA GLU A 94 17.16 0.38 -11.81
C GLU A 94 16.88 1.48 -12.85
N MET A 95 15.97 2.42 -12.55
CA MET A 95 15.66 3.54 -13.45
C MET A 95 16.74 4.62 -13.48
N THR A 96 17.37 4.92 -12.35
CA THR A 96 18.38 6.00 -12.23
C THR A 96 19.82 5.52 -12.38
N GLY A 97 20.04 4.21 -12.53
CA GLY A 97 21.35 3.58 -12.67
C GLY A 97 21.83 3.38 -14.11
N ASN A 98 21.11 3.95 -15.09
CA ASN A 98 21.53 4.14 -16.49
C ASN A 98 21.93 5.60 -16.73
#